data_AF-A0AA51UKU8-F1
#
_entry.id   AF-A0AA51UKU8-F1
#
_cell.length_a   1.000
_cell.length_b   1.000
_cell.length_c   1.000
_cell.angle_alpha   90.00
_cell.angle_beta   90.00
_cell.angle_gamma   90.00
#
_symmetry.space_group_name_H-M   'P 1'
#
loop_
_entity.id
_entity.type
_entity.pdbx_description
1 polymer ?
#
loop_
_entity_poly.entity_id
_entity_poly.type
_entity_poly.pdbx_seq_one_letter_code
_entity_poly.pdbx_strand_id
1 'polypeptide(L)'
;MRSSKKCQIFTGTILILVLLCTINISSATSSDIFTGIHSSYELVPDEGIVKVSKEITFYNNNSDTKYWRGYYSSYNSYLPDGALNIKVFDEENNMAFRESEDGYYIFYFNNKVWYEESYTFHVDYEIEVNQNTAVFALSEYGDNVEVTLEVPDDFETHLSRDDYKVEEKLYSSIYIFEKGQSWDEACTVNSVRTSPRLTLKGTAHLEERDVDIEVRYWEGEEQWAQDIIKTTIESLELLEENWGVAYPPEYNITITEANLTETGGYGGYNQGRSGIWLLYTSNHGILVHELSHYWTRACNFDQLWMDEGYADLYTYIVLSETEPKDAESRRDRFLKKYEDLNDEYDFPLSDWDTPETLNSDTEERVDYGYKKAFSLTYTLYEKIGVEALQQANREFVESSGGIDNTDFLEIMDSVSSSDTEFIEDYLYN
;
A
#
# COMPACT_ATOMS: atom_id res chain seq x y z
N MET A 1 -32.09 12.45 102.32
CA MET A 1 -31.93 13.75 101.63
C MET A 1 -31.02 13.53 100.43
N ARG A 2 -31.53 13.76 99.21
CA ARG A 2 -30.84 14.13 97.95
C ARG A 2 -29.59 13.35 97.51
N SER A 3 -29.36 12.99 96.26
CA SER A 3 -30.08 13.03 94.98
C SER A 3 -29.05 12.51 93.99
N SER A 4 -29.17 11.24 93.59
CA SER A 4 -28.43 10.68 92.44
C SER A 4 -28.90 11.39 91.17
N LYS A 5 -27.99 12.04 90.43
CA LYS A 5 -28.26 12.52 89.07
C LYS A 5 -27.36 11.80 88.07
N LYS A 6 -28.06 11.04 87.24
CA LYS A 6 -27.70 10.37 86.00
C LYS A 6 -26.77 11.21 85.12
N CYS A 7 -25.67 10.61 84.67
CA CYS A 7 -24.98 11.03 83.45
C CYS A 7 -25.45 10.06 82.35
N GLN A 8 -26.28 10.57 81.43
CA GLN A 8 -26.76 9.82 80.28
C GLN A 8 -25.65 9.71 79.23
N ILE A 9 -25.43 8.49 78.78
CA ILE A 9 -24.65 8.14 77.59
C ILE A 9 -25.43 8.67 76.39
N PHE A 10 -24.87 9.64 75.67
CA PHE A 10 -25.30 9.97 74.30
C PHE A 10 -24.37 9.25 73.33
N THR A 11 -24.90 8.18 72.75
CA THR A 11 -24.44 7.55 71.51
C THR A 11 -24.57 8.57 70.39
N GLY A 12 -23.44 9.18 70.01
CA GLY A 12 -23.34 10.01 68.81
C GLY A 12 -23.00 9.12 67.61
N THR A 13 -24.01 8.85 66.79
CA THR A 13 -23.84 8.25 65.46
C THR A 13 -23.09 9.24 64.57
N ILE A 14 -21.85 8.91 64.19
CA ILE A 14 -21.10 9.65 63.17
C ILE A 14 -21.69 9.24 61.82
N LEU A 15 -22.45 10.14 61.20
CA LEU A 15 -22.88 10.02 59.81
C LEU A 15 -21.72 10.52 58.94
N ILE A 16 -20.91 9.59 58.42
CA ILE A 16 -19.92 9.89 57.38
C ILE A 16 -20.70 10.10 56.08
N LEU A 17 -20.87 11.36 55.69
CA LEU A 17 -21.39 11.72 54.37
C LEU A 17 -20.22 11.58 53.37
N VAL A 18 -20.07 10.40 52.79
CA VAL A 18 -19.17 10.19 51.64
C VAL A 18 -19.81 10.90 50.45
N LEU A 19 -19.33 12.10 50.14
CA LEU A 19 -19.63 12.77 48.89
C LEU A 19 -18.86 12.01 47.78
N LEU A 20 -19.50 11.02 47.18
CA LEU A 20 -19.05 10.42 45.92
C LEU A 20 -19.15 11.50 44.85
N CYS A 21 -18.07 12.25 44.65
CA CYS A 21 -17.85 12.98 43.40
C CYS A 21 -17.66 11.92 42.31
N THR A 22 -18.74 11.51 41.66
CA THR A 22 -18.66 10.86 40.36
C THR A 22 -18.04 11.87 39.41
N ILE A 23 -16.76 11.70 39.08
CA ILE A 23 -16.16 12.37 37.93
C ILE A 23 -16.83 11.69 36.73
N ASN A 24 -17.89 12.31 36.20
CA ASN A 24 -18.39 11.96 34.89
C ASN A 24 -17.29 12.38 33.91
N ILE A 25 -16.51 11.40 33.45
CA ILE A 25 -15.70 11.57 32.26
C ILE A 25 -16.70 11.45 31.10
N SER A 26 -17.28 12.58 30.70
CA SER A 26 -17.97 12.65 29.41
C SER A 26 -16.91 12.42 28.33
N SER A 27 -17.08 11.38 27.52
CA SER A 27 -16.42 11.30 26.22
C SER A 27 -17.03 12.41 25.35
N ALA A 28 -16.22 13.38 24.95
CA ALA A 28 -16.65 14.43 24.03
C ALA A 28 -17.13 13.78 22.72
N THR A 29 -18.33 14.12 22.27
CA THR A 29 -18.81 13.81 20.92
C THR A 29 -18.11 14.74 19.92
N SER A 30 -17.85 14.28 18.70
CA SER A 30 -17.05 15.01 17.69
C SER A 30 -17.62 16.38 17.27
N SER A 31 -18.87 16.71 17.65
CA SER A 31 -19.52 17.99 17.34
C SER A 31 -18.98 19.21 18.10
N ASP A 32 -18.13 19.00 19.09
CA ASP A 32 -17.77 20.01 20.11
C ASP A 32 -16.35 20.56 19.92
N ILE A 33 -15.61 20.02 18.96
CA ILE A 33 -14.31 20.50 18.51
C ILE A 33 -14.48 20.85 17.04
N PHE A 34 -13.83 21.92 16.60
CA PHE A 34 -13.79 22.29 15.18
C PHE A 34 -12.34 22.49 14.77
N THR A 35 -11.96 22.02 13.58
CA THR A 35 -10.60 22.13 13.05
C THR A 35 -10.62 22.78 11.67
N GLY A 36 -9.90 23.89 11.53
CA GLY A 36 -9.55 24.46 10.22
C GLY A 36 -8.17 23.98 9.79
N ILE A 37 -8.03 23.59 8.53
CA ILE A 37 -6.74 23.16 7.96
C ILE A 37 -6.50 23.91 6.66
N HIS A 38 -5.29 24.42 6.49
CA HIS A 38 -4.76 24.88 5.20
C HIS A 38 -3.48 24.10 4.90
N SER A 39 -3.49 23.30 3.85
CA SER A 39 -2.35 22.47 3.46
C SER A 39 -1.82 22.87 2.10
N SER A 40 -0.50 23.05 2.00
CA SER A 40 0.21 23.33 0.76
C SER A 40 1.17 22.20 0.47
N TYR A 41 1.06 21.65 -0.74
CA TYR A 41 1.94 20.64 -1.31
C TYR A 41 2.69 21.26 -2.48
N GLU A 42 4.01 21.17 -2.48
CA GLU A 42 4.88 21.65 -3.56
C GLU A 42 5.72 20.49 -4.07
N LEU A 43 5.50 20.09 -5.33
CA LEU A 43 6.34 19.07 -5.97
C LEU A 43 7.69 19.69 -6.35
N VAL A 44 8.78 19.12 -5.82
CA VAL A 44 10.17 19.56 -6.07
C VAL A 44 10.96 18.39 -6.68
N PRO A 45 10.85 18.16 -8.00
CA PRO A 45 11.38 16.96 -8.66
C PRO A 45 12.89 16.80 -8.54
N ASP A 46 13.64 17.91 -8.62
CA ASP A 46 15.11 17.89 -8.54
C ASP A 46 15.62 17.48 -7.15
N GLU A 47 14.78 17.58 -6.11
CA GLU A 47 15.07 17.10 -4.76
C GLU A 47 14.44 15.71 -4.50
N GLY A 48 13.64 15.17 -5.43
CA GLY A 48 12.93 13.89 -5.25
C GLY A 48 11.90 13.91 -4.12
N ILE A 49 11.27 15.08 -3.87
CA ILE A 49 10.34 15.23 -2.74
C ILE A 49 9.12 16.10 -3.09
N VAL A 50 8.06 15.91 -2.32
CA VAL A 50 6.97 16.86 -2.15
C VAL A 50 7.14 17.53 -0.79
N LYS A 51 7.26 18.86 -0.78
CA LYS A 51 7.29 19.65 0.46
C LYS A 51 5.85 19.90 0.88
N VAL A 52 5.51 19.54 2.11
CA VAL A 52 4.18 19.73 2.67
C VAL A 52 4.25 20.66 3.85
N SER A 53 3.39 21.69 3.85
CA SER A 53 3.17 22.58 4.98
C SER A 53 1.70 22.63 5.33
N LYS A 54 1.36 22.33 6.59
CA LYS A 54 0.00 22.36 7.10
C LYS A 54 -0.10 23.42 8.18
N GLU A 55 -1.04 24.36 8.05
CA GLU A 55 -1.50 25.22 9.13
C GLU A 55 -2.79 24.62 9.70
N ILE A 56 -2.78 24.27 10.99
CA ILE A 56 -3.90 23.64 11.67
C ILE A 56 -4.39 24.58 12.77
N THR A 57 -5.66 24.99 12.71
CA THR A 57 -6.32 25.73 13.78
C THR A 57 -7.35 24.84 14.47
N PHE A 58 -7.05 24.49 15.72
CA PHE A 58 -7.95 23.78 16.61
C PHE A 58 -8.83 24.75 17.39
N TYR A 59 -10.14 24.52 17.43
CA TYR A 59 -11.11 25.32 18.19
C TYR A 59 -11.81 24.45 19.24
N ASN A 60 -11.74 24.89 20.50
CA ASN A 60 -12.42 24.20 21.60
C ASN A 60 -13.82 24.80 21.83
N ASN A 61 -14.84 24.22 21.22
CA ASN A 61 -16.25 24.58 21.47
C ASN A 61 -16.92 23.64 22.48
N ASN A 62 -16.14 22.82 23.18
CA ASN A 62 -16.67 21.82 24.10
C ASN A 62 -17.10 22.48 25.41
N SER A 63 -18.41 22.63 25.56
CA SER A 63 -19.01 23.29 26.73
C SER A 63 -18.72 22.59 28.07
N ASP A 64 -18.33 21.31 28.06
CA ASP A 64 -17.89 20.61 29.27
C ASP A 64 -16.55 21.15 29.80
N THR A 65 -15.75 21.81 28.95
CA THR A 65 -14.47 22.46 29.34
C THR A 65 -14.66 23.86 29.92
N LYS A 66 -15.89 24.42 29.89
CA LYS A 66 -16.21 25.81 30.27
C LYS A 66 -15.89 26.18 31.72
N TYR A 67 -16.07 25.25 32.66
CA TYR A 67 -16.01 25.54 34.10
C TYR A 67 -14.80 24.92 34.78
N TRP A 68 -13.60 25.33 34.37
CA TRP A 68 -12.32 25.05 35.07
C TRP A 68 -11.94 23.55 35.17
N ARG A 69 -12.65 22.66 34.47
CA ARG A 69 -12.54 21.19 34.63
C ARG A 69 -11.96 20.45 33.44
N GLY A 70 -11.59 21.13 32.37
CA GLY A 70 -10.91 20.51 31.23
C GLY A 70 -10.26 21.57 30.35
N TYR A 71 -9.19 21.17 29.66
CA TYR A 71 -8.54 21.90 28.59
C TYR A 71 -8.00 20.87 27.60
N TYR A 72 -7.79 21.27 26.37
CA TYR A 72 -7.02 20.47 25.42
C TYR A 72 -5.55 20.90 25.45
N SER A 73 -4.65 19.92 25.33
CA SER A 73 -3.21 20.13 25.28
C SER A 73 -2.53 19.33 24.19
N SER A 74 -3.32 18.68 23.32
CA SER A 74 -2.80 17.95 22.18
C SER A 74 -3.83 17.82 21.07
N TYR A 75 -3.34 17.60 19.86
CA TYR A 75 -4.10 17.27 18.67
C TYR A 75 -3.58 15.95 18.08
N ASN A 76 -4.49 15.10 17.60
CA ASN A 76 -4.13 13.85 16.96
C ASN A 76 -4.39 13.96 15.45
N SER A 77 -3.43 13.58 14.63
CA SER A 77 -3.59 13.55 13.16
C SER A 77 -2.80 12.40 12.56
N TYR A 78 -3.27 11.88 11.43
CA TYR A 78 -2.45 11.06 10.56
C TYR A 78 -1.54 11.93 9.70
N LEU A 79 -0.32 11.44 9.48
CA LEU A 79 0.57 11.86 8.42
C LEU A 79 0.71 10.66 7.46
N PRO A 80 0.98 10.89 6.16
CA PRO A 80 1.18 9.78 5.24
C PRO A 80 2.36 8.92 5.66
N ASP A 81 2.27 7.61 5.41
CA ASP A 81 3.36 6.69 5.60
C ASP A 81 4.61 7.17 4.85
N GLY A 82 5.77 7.09 5.50
CA GLY A 82 7.02 7.59 4.94
C GLY A 82 7.21 9.10 5.01
N ALA A 83 6.39 9.85 5.76
CA ALA A 83 6.64 11.27 6.02
C ALA A 83 8.02 11.48 6.67
N LEU A 84 8.87 12.27 6.01
CA LEU A 84 10.24 12.57 6.43
C LEU A 84 10.35 13.98 7.01
N ASN A 85 11.41 14.22 7.77
CA ASN A 85 11.82 15.55 8.22
C ASN A 85 10.73 16.37 8.93
N ILE A 86 9.84 15.69 9.66
CA ILE A 86 8.68 16.28 10.35
C ILE A 86 9.13 17.36 11.34
N LYS A 87 8.57 18.56 11.20
CA LYS A 87 8.74 19.71 12.10
C LYS A 87 7.38 20.22 12.53
N VAL A 88 7.25 20.55 13.81
CA VAL A 88 5.98 21.02 14.39
C VAL A 88 6.27 22.25 15.24
N PHE A 89 5.53 23.35 15.03
CA PHE A 89 5.79 24.61 15.72
C PHE A 89 4.57 25.55 15.80
N ASP A 90 4.55 26.46 16.77
CA ASP A 90 3.57 27.55 16.93
C ASP A 90 4.28 28.91 17.08
N GLU A 91 3.85 29.97 16.40
CA GLU A 91 4.42 31.35 16.55
C GLU A 91 5.97 31.39 16.72
N GLU A 92 6.70 30.52 15.99
CA GLU A 92 8.16 30.27 16.02
C GLU A 92 8.75 29.34 17.11
N ASN A 93 7.96 28.75 18.02
CA ASN A 93 8.44 27.77 19.01
C ASN A 93 8.20 26.34 18.55
N ASN A 94 9.22 25.48 18.68
CA ASN A 94 9.05 24.05 18.43
C ASN A 94 8.04 23.45 19.40
N MET A 95 7.20 22.55 18.90
CA MET A 95 6.27 21.75 19.67
C MET A 95 6.79 20.32 19.80
N ALA A 96 6.42 19.67 20.91
CA ALA A 96 6.69 18.26 21.08
C ALA A 96 5.65 17.43 20.31
N PHE A 97 6.07 16.30 19.74
CA PHE A 97 5.16 15.33 19.16
C PHE A 97 5.67 13.91 19.36
N ARG A 98 4.79 12.93 19.18
CA ARG A 98 5.16 11.51 19.11
C ARG A 98 4.20 10.76 18.21
N GLU A 99 4.70 9.69 17.61
CA GLU A 99 3.89 8.69 16.92
C GLU A 99 3.27 7.72 17.94
N SER A 100 2.02 7.33 17.71
CA SER A 100 1.28 6.34 18.49
C SER A 100 1.55 4.92 17.98
N GLU A 101 1.29 3.90 18.82
CA GLU A 101 1.32 2.50 18.39
C GLU A 101 0.29 2.20 17.28
N ASP A 102 -0.79 3.00 17.22
CA ASP A 102 -1.85 2.90 16.20
C ASP A 102 -1.57 3.76 14.95
N GLY A 103 -0.35 4.29 14.77
CA GLY A 103 0.09 4.97 13.54
C GLY A 103 -0.31 6.45 13.37
N TYR A 104 -1.02 7.05 14.32
CA TYR A 104 -1.29 8.51 14.31
C TYR A 104 -0.25 9.31 15.11
N TYR A 105 -0.10 10.58 14.78
CA TYR A 105 0.76 11.53 15.48
C TYR A 105 -0.02 12.30 16.54
N ILE A 106 0.58 12.46 17.72
CA ILE A 106 0.09 13.29 18.82
C ILE A 106 0.97 14.54 18.90
N PHE A 107 0.42 15.69 18.56
CA PHE A 107 1.08 17.00 18.67
C PHE A 107 0.70 17.66 20.00
N TYR A 108 1.68 18.00 20.82
CA TYR A 108 1.45 18.62 22.13
C TYR A 108 1.50 20.14 22.02
N PHE A 109 0.40 20.79 22.38
CA PHE A 109 0.30 22.24 22.39
C PHE A 109 1.24 22.83 23.46
N ASN A 110 1.93 23.91 23.09
CA ASN A 110 2.75 24.67 24.03
C ASN A 110 1.88 25.43 25.05
N ASN A 111 0.61 25.68 24.72
CA ASN A 111 -0.38 26.31 25.59
C ASN A 111 -1.66 25.46 25.68
N LYS A 112 -2.35 25.55 26.82
CA LYS A 112 -3.64 24.90 27.03
C LYS A 112 -4.72 25.66 26.29
N VAL A 113 -5.65 24.93 25.66
CA VAL A 113 -6.80 25.51 24.95
C VAL A 113 -8.06 25.34 25.78
N TRP A 114 -8.57 26.45 26.30
CA TRP A 114 -9.79 26.49 27.09
C TRP A 114 -11.03 26.65 26.21
N TYR A 115 -12.21 26.55 26.82
CA TYR A 115 -13.49 26.72 26.12
C TYR A 115 -13.57 28.07 25.40
N GLU A 116 -14.07 28.07 24.16
CA GLU A 116 -14.14 29.22 23.24
C GLU A 116 -12.76 29.78 22.83
N GLU A 117 -11.65 29.11 23.15
CA GLU A 117 -10.32 29.43 22.64
C GLU A 117 -9.95 28.57 21.42
N SER A 118 -8.96 29.06 20.68
CA SER A 118 -8.36 28.37 19.55
C SER A 118 -6.84 28.31 19.70
N TYR A 119 -6.23 27.36 19.00
CA TYR A 119 -4.79 27.22 18.92
C TYR A 119 -4.37 26.88 17.50
N THR A 120 -3.44 27.66 16.96
CA THR A 120 -2.90 27.49 15.62
C THR A 120 -1.47 27.00 15.71
N PHE A 121 -1.15 25.97 14.93
CA PHE A 121 0.21 25.45 14.80
C PHE A 121 0.47 24.96 13.38
N HIS A 122 1.74 24.73 13.08
CA HIS A 122 2.20 24.30 11.77
C HIS A 122 2.85 22.92 11.85
N VAL A 123 2.65 22.13 10.80
CA VAL A 123 3.32 20.85 10.58
C VAL A 123 3.94 20.88 9.19
N ASP A 124 5.27 20.85 9.13
CA ASP A 124 6.02 20.72 7.89
C ASP A 124 6.61 19.31 7.81
N TYR A 125 6.54 18.69 6.64
CA TYR A 125 7.16 17.39 6.36
C TYR A 125 7.43 17.21 4.87
N GLU A 126 8.17 16.17 4.53
CA GLU A 126 8.53 15.83 3.15
C GLU A 126 8.01 14.43 2.81
N ILE A 127 7.58 14.24 1.57
CA ILE A 127 7.21 12.93 1.00
C ILE A 127 8.19 12.62 -0.12
N GLU A 128 8.82 11.45 -0.10
CA GLU A 128 9.72 11.02 -1.17
C GLU A 128 8.95 10.64 -2.44
N VAL A 129 9.44 11.10 -3.60
CA VAL A 129 8.88 10.80 -4.93
C VAL A 129 10.02 10.66 -5.94
N ASN A 130 9.74 10.04 -7.09
CA ASN A 130 10.70 10.00 -8.19
C ASN A 130 10.76 11.36 -8.90
N GLN A 131 11.96 11.68 -9.41
CA GLN A 131 12.22 12.85 -10.24
C GLN A 131 11.36 12.90 -11.50
N ASN A 132 11.02 11.76 -12.11
CA ASN A 132 10.22 11.71 -13.34
C ASN A 132 8.75 11.32 -13.10
N THR A 133 8.42 10.74 -11.93
CA THR A 133 7.06 10.38 -11.57
C THR A 133 6.78 10.66 -10.09
N ALA A 134 5.71 11.40 -9.82
CA ALA A 134 5.26 11.70 -8.46
C ALA A 134 3.87 11.11 -8.24
N VAL A 135 3.82 10.05 -7.41
CA VAL A 135 2.58 9.39 -7.00
C VAL A 135 2.46 9.49 -5.48
N PHE A 136 1.46 10.22 -5.01
CA PHE A 136 1.20 10.43 -3.58
C PHE A 136 -0.26 10.81 -3.37
N ALA A 137 -0.71 10.82 -2.12
CA ALA A 137 -2.07 11.17 -1.75
C ALA A 137 -2.14 12.51 -1.02
N LEU A 138 -3.07 13.37 -1.43
CA LEU A 138 -3.54 14.49 -0.60
C LEU A 138 -4.61 13.94 0.33
N SER A 139 -4.42 14.08 1.64
CA SER A 139 -5.37 13.59 2.63
C SER A 139 -5.42 14.54 3.82
N GLU A 140 -6.63 14.95 4.17
CA GLU A 140 -6.88 15.91 5.24
C GLU A 140 -8.07 15.52 6.08
N TYR A 141 -7.97 15.78 7.39
CA TYR A 141 -9.00 15.44 8.37
C TYR A 141 -9.32 16.68 9.18
N GLY A 142 -10.27 17.48 8.69
CA GLY A 142 -10.72 18.71 9.34
C GLY A 142 -12.12 19.12 8.90
N ASP A 143 -12.75 20.02 9.66
CA ASP A 143 -14.10 20.49 9.39
C ASP A 143 -14.14 21.58 8.31
N ASN A 144 -13.03 22.28 8.12
CA ASN A 144 -12.90 23.35 7.14
C ASN A 144 -11.50 23.34 6.54
N VAL A 145 -11.34 22.53 5.49
CA VAL A 145 -10.05 22.23 4.86
C VAL A 145 -9.91 23.00 3.55
N GLU A 146 -8.73 23.57 3.33
CA GLU A 146 -8.26 24.07 2.04
C GLU A 146 -6.96 23.35 1.67
N VAL A 147 -6.82 22.90 0.43
CA VAL A 147 -5.59 22.24 -0.05
C VAL A 147 -5.12 22.90 -1.33
N THR A 148 -3.83 23.19 -1.41
CA THR A 148 -3.17 23.63 -2.63
C THR A 148 -2.06 22.67 -3.01
N LEU A 149 -1.98 22.32 -4.29
CA LEU A 149 -0.91 21.53 -4.87
C LEU A 149 -0.25 22.32 -6.00
N GLU A 150 1.02 22.65 -5.87
CA GLU A 150 1.84 23.27 -6.91
C GLU A 150 2.70 22.21 -7.61
N VAL A 151 2.56 22.14 -8.94
CA VAL A 151 3.27 21.19 -9.80
C VAL A 151 4.01 21.96 -10.90
N PRO A 152 5.30 21.66 -11.18
CA PRO A 152 6.03 22.24 -12.31
C PRO A 152 5.35 22.04 -13.66
N ASP A 153 5.53 22.99 -14.58
CA ASP A 153 4.86 23.00 -15.90
C ASP A 153 5.37 21.94 -16.89
N ASP A 154 6.50 21.28 -16.58
CA ASP A 154 7.00 20.15 -17.34
C ASP A 154 6.37 18.80 -16.93
N PHE A 155 5.39 18.80 -16.01
CA PHE A 155 4.63 17.61 -15.63
C PHE A 155 3.21 17.61 -16.22
N GLU A 156 2.79 16.43 -16.67
CA GLU A 156 1.39 16.11 -16.91
C GLU A 156 0.81 15.50 -15.62
N THR A 157 -0.18 16.18 -15.02
CA THR A 157 -0.78 15.79 -13.74
C THR A 157 -2.21 15.31 -13.90
N HIS A 158 -2.49 14.16 -13.33
CA HIS A 158 -3.83 13.63 -13.15
C HIS A 158 -4.17 13.54 -11.65
N LEU A 159 -5.34 14.05 -11.29
CA LEU A 159 -5.89 13.98 -9.94
C LEU A 159 -7.14 13.09 -9.98
N SER A 160 -7.26 12.20 -8.99
CA SER A 160 -8.42 11.30 -8.83
C SER A 160 -9.73 12.05 -8.53
N ARG A 161 -9.64 13.28 -8.04
CA ARG A 161 -10.77 14.20 -7.82
C ARG A 161 -10.81 15.25 -8.91
N ASP A 162 -11.98 15.80 -9.21
CA ASP A 162 -12.21 16.85 -10.21
C ASP A 162 -12.76 18.16 -9.61
N ASP A 163 -12.95 18.23 -8.30
CA ASP A 163 -13.55 19.36 -7.59
C ASP A 163 -12.54 20.47 -7.24
N TYR A 164 -11.54 20.69 -8.08
CA TYR A 164 -10.51 21.72 -7.88
C TYR A 164 -10.62 22.87 -8.90
N LYS A 165 -9.91 23.96 -8.62
CA LYS A 165 -9.61 25.03 -9.58
C LYS A 165 -8.13 24.99 -9.95
N VAL A 166 -7.79 25.39 -11.16
CA VAL A 166 -6.40 25.51 -11.60
C VAL A 166 -6.04 26.99 -11.80
N GLU A 167 -4.92 27.39 -11.21
CA GLU A 167 -4.25 28.65 -11.50
C GLU A 167 -2.92 28.36 -12.21
N GLU A 168 -2.80 28.81 -13.45
CA GLU A 168 -1.57 28.68 -14.22
C GLU A 168 -0.58 29.80 -13.83
N LYS A 169 0.63 29.39 -13.42
CA LYS A 169 1.79 30.27 -13.26
C LYS A 169 2.70 30.15 -14.49
N LEU A 170 3.78 30.93 -14.49
CA LEU A 170 4.74 30.94 -15.61
C LEU A 170 5.52 29.62 -15.75
N TYR A 171 5.74 28.89 -14.65
CA TYR A 171 6.58 27.69 -14.58
C TYR A 171 5.95 26.56 -13.74
N SER A 172 4.66 26.67 -13.42
CA SER A 172 3.93 25.72 -12.59
C SER A 172 2.42 25.90 -12.75
N SER A 173 1.67 24.90 -12.33
CA SER A 173 0.21 24.95 -12.18
C SER A 173 -0.14 24.73 -10.71
N ILE A 174 -1.05 25.54 -10.16
CA ILE A 174 -1.59 25.34 -8.80
C ILE A 174 -3.00 24.77 -8.90
N TYR A 175 -3.20 23.60 -8.31
CA TYR A 175 -4.49 22.97 -8.08
C TYR A 175 -5.01 23.38 -6.70
N ILE A 176 -6.20 23.97 -6.64
CA ILE A 176 -6.80 24.57 -5.45
C ILE A 176 -8.12 23.87 -5.12
N PHE A 177 -8.15 23.19 -3.97
CA PHE A 177 -9.33 22.62 -3.34
C PHE A 177 -9.87 23.61 -2.30
N GLU A 178 -11.06 24.16 -2.55
CA GLU A 178 -11.61 25.26 -1.75
C GLU A 178 -12.15 24.80 -0.39
N LYS A 179 -12.21 25.75 0.55
CA LYS A 179 -12.78 25.54 1.88
C LYS A 179 -14.18 24.94 1.86
N GLY A 180 -14.40 23.97 2.74
CA GLY A 180 -15.70 23.32 2.95
C GLY A 180 -15.98 22.13 2.04
N GLN A 181 -14.99 21.69 1.24
CA GLN A 181 -15.05 20.42 0.52
C GLN A 181 -14.88 19.23 1.47
N SER A 182 -15.53 18.10 1.16
CA SER A 182 -15.36 16.86 1.93
C SER A 182 -14.06 16.16 1.56
N TRP A 183 -13.44 15.52 2.54
CA TRP A 183 -12.20 14.73 2.40
C TRP A 183 -12.39 13.30 2.96
N ASP A 184 -13.58 12.74 2.74
CA ASP A 184 -13.90 11.36 3.12
C ASP A 184 -12.98 10.34 2.42
N GLU A 185 -12.47 10.70 1.24
CA GLU A 185 -11.49 9.94 0.47
C GLU A 185 -10.27 10.81 0.13
N ALA A 186 -9.09 10.19 0.10
CA ALA A 186 -7.86 10.84 -0.28
C ALA A 186 -7.83 11.15 -1.79
N CYS A 187 -7.19 12.25 -2.18
CA CYS A 187 -6.95 12.57 -3.58
C CYS A 187 -5.59 11.99 -4.01
N THR A 188 -5.60 10.89 -4.76
CA THR A 188 -4.41 10.43 -5.47
C THR A 188 -3.96 11.46 -6.50
N VAL A 189 -2.68 11.82 -6.42
CA VAL A 189 -1.93 12.62 -7.38
C VAL A 189 -1.07 11.66 -8.20
N ASN A 190 -1.18 11.74 -9.53
CA ASN A 190 -0.28 11.06 -10.46
C ASN A 190 0.29 12.09 -11.43
N SER A 191 1.54 12.50 -11.21
CA SER A 191 2.23 13.49 -12.06
C SER A 191 3.41 12.84 -12.76
N VAL A 192 3.52 13.05 -14.07
CA VAL A 192 4.55 12.46 -14.92
C VAL A 192 5.30 13.55 -15.67
N ARG A 193 6.62 13.54 -15.57
CA ARG A 193 7.46 14.51 -16.27
C ARG A 193 7.45 14.25 -17.77
N THR A 194 7.36 15.32 -18.56
CA THR A 194 7.45 15.28 -20.02
C THR A 194 8.92 15.13 -20.45
N SER A 195 9.50 13.98 -20.16
CA SER A 195 10.90 13.63 -20.45
C SER A 195 10.99 12.51 -21.50
N PRO A 196 11.98 12.51 -22.41
CA PRO A 196 12.17 11.40 -23.33
C PRO A 196 12.55 10.12 -22.57
N ARG A 197 12.12 8.97 -23.11
CA ARG A 197 12.61 7.66 -22.67
C ARG A 197 13.89 7.30 -23.41
N LEU A 198 14.91 6.91 -22.66
CA LEU A 198 16.16 6.32 -23.15
C LEU A 198 16.04 4.80 -23.20
N THR A 199 17.06 4.12 -23.73
CA THR A 199 17.07 2.65 -23.81
C THR A 199 18.41 2.10 -23.38
N LEU A 200 18.38 1.22 -22.39
CA LEU A 200 19.51 0.40 -21.97
C LEU A 200 19.30 -1.03 -22.51
N LYS A 201 20.38 -1.70 -22.91
CA LYS A 201 20.32 -3.06 -23.46
C LYS A 201 21.17 -4.02 -22.64
N GLY A 202 20.68 -5.24 -22.52
CA GLY A 202 21.36 -6.39 -21.91
C GLY A 202 21.04 -7.66 -22.68
N THR A 203 21.67 -8.76 -22.29
CA THR A 203 21.42 -10.08 -22.86
C THR A 203 21.51 -11.10 -21.73
N ALA A 204 20.49 -11.96 -21.61
CA ALA A 204 20.54 -13.15 -20.75
C ALA A 204 20.99 -14.35 -21.59
N HIS A 205 21.88 -15.18 -21.04
CA HIS A 205 22.45 -16.34 -21.71
C HIS A 205 21.75 -17.61 -21.22
N LEU A 206 20.61 -17.93 -21.84
CA LEU A 206 19.77 -19.06 -21.45
C LEU A 206 20.18 -20.34 -22.19
N GLU A 207 19.70 -21.50 -21.72
CA GLU A 207 20.17 -22.82 -22.16
C GLU A 207 20.13 -23.01 -23.67
N GLU A 208 19.03 -22.64 -24.31
CA GLU A 208 18.82 -22.86 -25.75
C GLU A 208 19.20 -21.65 -26.62
N ARG A 209 19.17 -20.44 -26.06
CA ARG A 209 19.45 -19.21 -26.81
C ARG A 209 19.78 -18.02 -25.92
N ASP A 210 20.45 -17.05 -26.53
CA ASP A 210 20.53 -15.70 -25.98
C ASP A 210 19.16 -15.00 -26.08
N VAL A 211 18.78 -14.28 -25.02
CA VAL A 211 17.60 -13.41 -24.99
C VAL A 211 18.05 -11.98 -24.82
N ASP A 212 17.85 -11.13 -25.83
CA ASP A 212 18.13 -9.70 -25.67
C ASP A 212 17.05 -9.06 -24.79
N ILE A 213 17.48 -8.09 -23.98
CA ILE A 213 16.65 -7.33 -23.06
C ILE A 213 16.82 -5.85 -23.39
N GLU A 214 15.71 -5.15 -23.61
CA GLU A 214 15.67 -3.70 -23.73
C GLU A 214 14.91 -3.11 -22.54
N VAL A 215 15.55 -2.23 -21.78
CA VAL A 215 14.89 -1.44 -20.72
C VAL A 215 14.73 -0.01 -21.20
N ARG A 216 13.49 0.45 -21.29
CA ARG A 216 13.12 1.82 -21.65
C ARG A 216 12.77 2.58 -20.38
N TYR A 217 13.49 3.66 -20.10
CA TYR A 217 13.43 4.40 -18.83
C TYR A 217 13.46 5.90 -19.12
N TRP A 218 12.95 6.73 -18.22
CA TRP A 218 13.02 8.19 -18.38
C TRP A 218 14.47 8.69 -18.22
N GLU A 219 14.83 9.75 -18.97
CA GLU A 219 16.14 10.40 -18.79
C GLU A 219 16.34 10.82 -17.31
N GLY A 220 17.49 10.43 -16.72
CA GLY A 220 17.78 10.61 -15.29
C GLY A 220 17.63 9.34 -14.44
N GLU A 221 16.93 8.32 -14.95
CA GLU A 221 16.69 7.05 -14.24
C GLU A 221 17.69 5.93 -14.62
N GLU A 222 18.94 6.28 -14.93
CA GLU A 222 19.94 5.29 -15.38
C GLU A 222 20.22 4.22 -14.33
N GLN A 223 20.17 4.57 -13.05
CA GLN A 223 20.44 3.63 -11.96
C GLN A 223 19.32 2.60 -11.83
N TRP A 224 18.05 3.04 -11.97
CA TRP A 224 16.89 2.16 -12.04
C TRP A 224 17.02 1.21 -13.23
N ALA A 225 17.32 1.72 -14.43
CA ALA A 225 17.44 0.90 -15.62
C ALA A 225 18.54 -0.18 -15.52
N GLN A 226 19.67 0.16 -14.91
CA GLN A 226 20.76 -0.79 -14.66
C GLN A 226 20.35 -1.90 -13.69
N ASP A 227 19.63 -1.53 -12.63
CA ASP A 227 19.12 -2.46 -11.63
C ASP A 227 18.10 -3.42 -12.27
N ILE A 228 17.11 -2.89 -13.02
CA ILE A 228 16.13 -3.70 -13.75
C ILE A 228 16.78 -4.66 -14.75
N ILE A 229 17.79 -4.22 -15.53
CA ILE A 229 18.50 -5.13 -16.43
C ILE A 229 19.19 -6.25 -15.66
N LYS A 230 19.92 -5.91 -14.59
CA LYS A 230 20.65 -6.89 -13.80
C LYS A 230 19.69 -7.91 -13.20
N THR A 231 18.64 -7.44 -12.54
CA THR A 231 17.60 -8.29 -11.94
C THR A 231 16.91 -9.14 -12.99
N THR A 232 16.62 -8.60 -14.18
CA THR A 232 16.03 -9.38 -15.28
C THR A 232 16.92 -10.52 -15.74
N ILE A 233 18.22 -10.26 -15.95
CA ILE A 233 19.17 -11.29 -16.39
C ILE A 233 19.25 -12.42 -15.36
N GLU A 234 19.49 -12.06 -14.09
CA GLU A 234 19.61 -13.03 -12.99
C GLU A 234 18.30 -13.82 -12.79
N SER A 235 17.15 -13.15 -12.89
CA SER A 235 15.85 -13.80 -12.71
C SER A 235 15.49 -14.73 -13.86
N LEU A 236 15.83 -14.40 -15.11
CA LEU A 236 15.53 -15.28 -16.25
C LEU A 236 16.31 -16.60 -16.18
N GLU A 237 17.57 -16.54 -15.76
CA GLU A 237 18.40 -17.74 -15.55
C GLU A 237 17.79 -18.63 -14.45
N LEU A 238 17.42 -18.03 -13.31
CA LEU A 238 16.80 -18.77 -12.20
C LEU A 238 15.40 -19.28 -12.51
N LEU A 239 14.61 -18.54 -13.28
CA LEU A 239 13.28 -18.98 -13.73
C LEU A 239 13.41 -20.18 -14.68
N GLU A 240 14.33 -20.16 -15.63
CA GLU A 240 14.55 -21.29 -16.53
C GLU A 240 14.96 -22.56 -15.74
N GLU A 241 15.90 -22.40 -14.81
CA GLU A 241 16.35 -23.49 -13.94
C GLU A 241 15.19 -24.04 -13.09
N ASN A 242 14.51 -23.19 -12.33
CA ASN A 242 13.48 -23.63 -11.39
C ASN A 242 12.18 -24.08 -12.08
N TRP A 243 11.85 -23.52 -13.24
CA TRP A 243 10.69 -23.97 -14.02
C TRP A 243 10.94 -25.33 -14.67
N GLY A 244 12.19 -25.61 -15.04
CA GLY A 244 12.59 -26.85 -15.70
C GLY A 244 12.15 -26.94 -17.16
N VAL A 245 11.87 -25.80 -17.78
CA VAL A 245 11.51 -25.61 -19.19
C VAL A 245 12.30 -24.41 -19.71
N ALA A 246 12.98 -24.59 -20.85
CA ALA A 246 13.71 -23.51 -21.53
C ALA A 246 12.81 -22.30 -21.80
N TYR A 247 13.36 -21.08 -21.85
CA TYR A 247 12.59 -19.85 -22.07
C TYR A 247 11.63 -19.99 -23.26
N PRO A 248 10.31 -20.08 -23.00
CA PRO A 248 9.37 -20.54 -24.04
C PRO A 248 9.19 -19.58 -25.22
N PRO A 249 9.19 -18.24 -25.02
CA PRO A 249 8.98 -17.33 -26.13
C PRO A 249 10.13 -17.33 -27.16
N GLU A 250 9.78 -17.16 -28.44
CA GLU A 250 10.75 -16.96 -29.54
C GLU A 250 11.21 -15.49 -29.68
N TYR A 251 10.79 -14.60 -28.78
CA TYR A 251 11.06 -13.17 -28.87
C TYR A 251 11.91 -12.66 -27.70
N ASN A 252 12.47 -11.47 -27.88
CA ASN A 252 13.26 -10.75 -26.89
C ASN A 252 12.36 -9.95 -25.94
N ILE A 253 12.91 -9.56 -24.79
CA ILE A 253 12.15 -8.88 -23.75
C ILE A 253 12.32 -7.37 -23.86
N THR A 254 11.23 -6.63 -23.73
CA THR A 254 11.25 -5.18 -23.51
C THR A 254 10.58 -4.90 -22.18
N ILE A 255 11.21 -4.10 -21.32
CA ILE A 255 10.63 -3.59 -20.08
C ILE A 255 10.57 -2.07 -20.21
N THR A 256 9.43 -1.47 -19.93
CA THR A 256 9.20 -0.03 -20.05
C THR A 256 8.81 0.52 -18.69
N GLU A 257 9.56 1.49 -18.21
CA GLU A 257 9.21 2.29 -17.04
C GLU A 257 7.88 3.01 -17.29
N ALA A 258 6.95 2.81 -16.35
CA ALA A 258 5.56 3.20 -16.48
C ALA A 258 5.11 4.06 -15.30
N ASN A 259 4.07 4.86 -15.51
CA ASN A 259 3.33 5.54 -14.46
C ASN A 259 2.03 4.79 -14.12
N LEU A 260 1.36 5.21 -13.04
CA LEU A 260 0.17 4.53 -12.51
C LEU A 260 -1.00 4.45 -13.52
N THR A 261 -1.14 5.45 -14.39
CA THR A 261 -2.18 5.43 -15.45
C THR A 261 -1.84 4.43 -16.53
N GLU A 262 -0.57 4.33 -16.90
CA GLU A 262 -0.09 3.41 -17.93
C GLU A 262 -0.21 1.93 -17.51
N THR A 263 -0.08 1.63 -16.22
CA THR A 263 -0.29 0.26 -15.68
C THR A 263 -1.73 0.00 -15.24
N GLY A 264 -2.64 0.97 -15.35
CA GLY A 264 -4.02 0.82 -14.88
C GLY A 264 -4.14 0.64 -13.35
N GLY A 265 -3.16 1.10 -12.58
CA GLY A 265 -3.11 0.97 -11.13
C GLY A 265 -2.22 -0.17 -10.61
N TYR A 266 -1.78 -1.09 -11.47
CA TYR A 266 -0.95 -2.24 -11.08
C TYR A 266 0.53 -1.88 -10.95
N GLY A 267 1.29 -2.64 -10.15
CA GLY A 267 2.74 -2.47 -10.02
C GLY A 267 3.52 -2.81 -11.30
N GLY A 268 3.01 -3.78 -12.05
CA GLY A 268 3.56 -4.22 -13.33
C GLY A 268 2.47 -4.80 -14.20
N TYR A 269 2.77 -4.96 -15.50
CA TYR A 269 1.89 -5.66 -16.42
C TYR A 269 2.66 -6.23 -17.61
N ASN A 270 2.69 -7.55 -17.73
CA ASN A 270 3.28 -8.26 -18.87
C ASN A 270 2.28 -8.40 -20.02
N GLN A 271 2.65 -7.89 -21.21
CA GLN A 271 1.86 -7.92 -22.44
C GLN A 271 2.40 -8.90 -23.49
N GLY A 272 3.13 -9.94 -23.04
CA GLY A 272 3.80 -10.91 -23.88
C GLY A 272 4.81 -10.25 -24.81
N ARG A 273 4.63 -10.40 -26.12
CA ARG A 273 5.54 -9.84 -27.15
C ARG A 273 5.65 -8.31 -27.09
N SER A 274 4.65 -7.61 -26.55
CA SER A 274 4.69 -6.16 -26.39
C SER A 274 5.57 -5.70 -25.23
N GLY A 275 6.04 -6.63 -24.38
CA GLY A 275 6.91 -6.37 -23.25
C GLY A 275 6.17 -6.18 -21.93
N ILE A 276 6.90 -5.72 -20.93
CA ILE A 276 6.42 -5.47 -19.56
C ILE A 276 6.38 -3.96 -19.33
N TRP A 277 5.32 -3.48 -18.72
CA TRP A 277 5.25 -2.14 -18.14
C TRP A 277 5.48 -2.28 -16.64
N LEU A 278 6.36 -1.46 -16.08
CA LEU A 278 6.76 -1.57 -14.67
C LEU A 278 6.79 -0.19 -14.04
N LEU A 279 6.08 -0.02 -12.92
CA LEU A 279 6.16 1.22 -12.15
C LEU A 279 7.58 1.43 -11.60
N TYR A 280 8.02 2.68 -11.52
CA TYR A 280 9.32 2.98 -10.91
C TYR A 280 9.39 2.51 -9.45
N THR A 281 8.27 2.58 -8.72
CA THR A 281 8.15 2.16 -7.31
C THR A 281 8.10 0.65 -7.12
N SER A 282 7.98 -0.12 -8.20
CA SER A 282 7.87 -1.56 -8.10
C SER A 282 9.18 -2.18 -7.66
N ASN A 283 9.09 -3.06 -6.66
CA ASN A 283 10.23 -3.85 -6.20
C ASN A 283 10.55 -4.99 -7.18
N HIS A 284 11.70 -5.63 -6.95
CA HIS A 284 12.15 -6.79 -7.73
C HIS A 284 11.12 -7.92 -7.78
N GLY A 285 10.38 -8.14 -6.69
CA GLY A 285 9.34 -9.17 -6.67
C GLY A 285 8.25 -8.95 -7.72
N ILE A 286 7.85 -7.71 -8.00
CA ILE A 286 6.91 -7.43 -9.09
C ILE A 286 7.54 -7.71 -10.45
N LEU A 287 8.79 -7.29 -10.69
CA LEU A 287 9.48 -7.60 -11.95
C LEU A 287 9.58 -9.12 -12.17
N VAL A 288 9.96 -9.89 -11.15
CA VAL A 288 10.07 -11.35 -11.24
C VAL A 288 8.70 -12.00 -11.50
N HIS A 289 7.65 -11.49 -10.86
CA HIS A 289 6.27 -11.92 -11.12
C HIS A 289 5.91 -11.72 -12.59
N GLU A 290 6.15 -10.52 -13.13
CA GLU A 290 5.90 -10.24 -14.54
C GLU A 290 6.72 -11.12 -15.47
N LEU A 291 8.00 -11.38 -15.15
CA LEU A 291 8.86 -12.28 -15.94
C LEU A 291 8.34 -13.73 -15.91
N SER A 292 7.83 -14.19 -14.77
CA SER A 292 7.26 -15.54 -14.61
C SER A 292 6.10 -15.79 -15.58
N HIS A 293 5.34 -14.75 -15.94
CA HIS A 293 4.26 -14.88 -16.91
C HIS A 293 4.72 -15.22 -18.34
N TYR A 294 6.02 -15.24 -18.65
CA TYR A 294 6.48 -15.80 -19.93
C TYR A 294 6.35 -17.33 -19.97
N TRP A 295 6.45 -18.00 -18.81
CA TRP A 295 6.29 -19.45 -18.70
C TRP A 295 4.84 -19.87 -18.49
N THR A 296 4.10 -19.20 -17.61
CA THR A 296 2.67 -19.53 -17.38
C THR A 296 1.84 -19.45 -18.67
N ARG A 297 2.14 -18.47 -19.54
CA ARG A 297 1.50 -18.35 -20.87
C ARG A 297 1.81 -19.51 -21.80
N ALA A 298 2.98 -20.14 -21.65
CA ALA A 298 3.33 -21.33 -22.42
C ALA A 298 2.57 -22.58 -21.93
N CYS A 299 2.14 -22.58 -20.67
CA CYS A 299 1.28 -23.63 -20.11
C CYS A 299 -0.19 -23.53 -20.58
N ASN A 300 -0.60 -22.39 -21.17
CA ASN A 300 -1.96 -22.20 -21.70
C ASN A 300 -3.07 -22.52 -20.67
N PHE A 301 -2.92 -22.01 -19.45
CA PHE A 301 -3.91 -22.21 -18.38
C PHE A 301 -5.25 -21.54 -18.70
N ASP A 302 -6.35 -22.25 -18.45
CA ASP A 302 -7.71 -21.76 -18.70
C ASP A 302 -8.27 -20.92 -17.54
N GLN A 303 -7.60 -20.93 -16.38
CA GLN A 303 -8.05 -20.25 -15.17
C GLN A 303 -7.01 -19.26 -14.67
N LEU A 304 -7.47 -18.10 -14.24
CA LEU A 304 -6.63 -16.99 -13.78
C LEU A 304 -5.76 -17.38 -12.58
N TRP A 305 -6.29 -18.19 -11.66
CA TRP A 305 -5.55 -18.61 -10.48
C TRP A 305 -4.28 -19.40 -10.81
N MET A 306 -4.26 -20.14 -11.92
CA MET A 306 -3.07 -20.89 -12.33
C MET A 306 -2.00 -19.94 -12.85
N ASP A 307 -2.37 -18.95 -13.65
CA ASP A 307 -1.45 -17.94 -14.18
C ASP A 307 -0.82 -17.12 -13.03
N GLU A 308 -1.67 -16.52 -12.19
CA GLU A 308 -1.24 -15.63 -11.11
C GLU A 308 -0.60 -16.39 -9.93
N GLY A 309 -1.16 -17.54 -9.56
CA GLY A 309 -0.64 -18.36 -8.47
C GLY A 309 0.73 -18.95 -8.78
N TYR A 310 0.97 -19.37 -10.03
CA TYR A 310 2.31 -19.82 -10.44
C TYR A 310 3.27 -18.64 -10.56
N ALA A 311 2.85 -17.50 -11.11
CA ALA A 311 3.70 -16.31 -11.17
C ALA A 311 4.16 -15.87 -9.78
N ASP A 312 3.27 -15.87 -8.78
CA ASP A 312 3.61 -15.57 -7.40
C ASP A 312 4.49 -16.64 -6.73
N LEU A 313 4.25 -17.93 -7.00
CA LEU A 313 5.10 -19.01 -6.49
C LEU A 313 6.53 -18.88 -7.03
N TYR A 314 6.69 -18.73 -8.35
CA TYR A 314 8.00 -18.63 -8.97
C TYR A 314 8.72 -17.33 -8.60
N THR A 315 7.97 -16.27 -8.31
CA THR A 315 8.50 -15.08 -7.64
C THR A 315 9.11 -15.43 -6.28
N TYR A 316 8.39 -16.16 -5.43
CA TYR A 316 8.91 -16.59 -4.14
C TYR A 316 10.18 -17.46 -4.28
N ILE A 317 10.20 -18.40 -5.23
CA ILE A 317 11.35 -19.29 -5.45
C ILE A 317 12.58 -18.49 -5.87
N VAL A 318 12.47 -17.63 -6.87
CA VAL A 318 13.59 -16.80 -7.35
C VAL A 318 14.08 -15.84 -6.26
N LEU A 319 13.16 -15.15 -5.58
CA LEU A 319 13.53 -14.26 -4.47
C LEU A 319 14.16 -15.03 -3.30
N SER A 320 13.83 -16.30 -3.09
CA SER A 320 14.47 -17.10 -2.05
C SER A 320 15.97 -17.33 -2.31
N GLU A 321 16.41 -17.19 -3.56
CA GLU A 321 17.81 -17.28 -3.95
C GLU A 321 18.50 -15.90 -3.98
N THR A 322 17.82 -14.88 -4.48
CA THR A 322 18.41 -13.54 -4.70
C THR A 322 18.23 -12.60 -3.51
N GLU A 323 17.05 -12.64 -2.86
CA GLU A 323 16.63 -11.74 -1.78
C GLU A 323 15.88 -12.49 -0.65
N PRO A 324 16.52 -13.42 0.09
CA PRO A 324 15.81 -14.38 0.94
C PRO A 324 14.92 -13.75 2.02
N LYS A 325 15.31 -12.58 2.55
CA LYS A 325 14.51 -11.86 3.55
C LYS A 325 13.23 -11.29 2.97
N ASP A 326 13.28 -10.81 1.72
CA ASP A 326 12.12 -10.23 1.05
C ASP A 326 11.18 -11.34 0.57
N ALA A 327 11.71 -12.51 0.18
CA ALA A 327 10.93 -13.72 -0.05
C ALA A 327 10.15 -14.16 1.20
N GLU A 328 10.83 -14.28 2.35
CA GLU A 328 10.18 -14.65 3.63
C GLU A 328 9.12 -13.62 4.04
N SER A 329 9.46 -12.33 3.98
CA SER A 329 8.54 -11.23 4.29
C SER A 329 7.31 -11.22 3.37
N ARG A 330 7.50 -11.44 2.06
CA ARG A 330 6.41 -11.54 1.08
C ARG A 330 5.51 -12.74 1.39
N ARG A 331 6.08 -13.93 1.60
CA ARG A 331 5.34 -15.15 1.94
C ARG A 331 4.49 -14.93 3.18
N ASP A 332 5.10 -14.47 4.27
CA ASP A 332 4.40 -14.31 5.55
C ASP A 332 3.29 -13.27 5.44
N ARG A 333 3.52 -12.16 4.74
CA ARG A 333 2.49 -11.16 4.45
C ARG A 333 1.34 -11.76 3.64
N PHE A 334 1.65 -12.57 2.62
CA PHE A 334 0.63 -13.15 1.75
C PHE A 334 -0.25 -14.16 2.48
N LEU A 335 0.37 -15.08 3.23
CA LEU A 335 -0.35 -16.08 4.02
C LEU A 335 -1.18 -15.43 5.12
N LYS A 336 -0.62 -14.44 5.83
CA LYS A 336 -1.38 -13.69 6.85
C LYS A 336 -2.57 -12.96 6.24
N LYS A 337 -2.40 -12.31 5.09
CA LYS A 337 -3.49 -11.56 4.44
C LYS A 337 -4.57 -12.50 3.90
N TYR A 338 -4.19 -13.68 3.40
CA TYR A 338 -5.15 -14.75 3.08
C TYR A 338 -6.00 -15.12 4.30
N GLU A 339 -5.37 -15.40 5.45
CA GLU A 339 -6.07 -15.75 6.69
C GLU A 339 -6.97 -14.61 7.19
N ASP A 340 -6.47 -13.38 7.17
CA ASP A 340 -7.19 -12.19 7.66
C ASP A 340 -8.46 -11.90 6.83
N LEU A 341 -8.43 -12.15 5.52
CA LEU A 341 -9.55 -11.87 4.59
C LEU A 341 -10.50 -13.05 4.39
N ASN A 342 -10.13 -14.25 4.83
CA ASN A 342 -10.87 -15.49 4.53
C ASN A 342 -12.33 -15.45 4.98
N ASP A 343 -12.61 -14.95 6.18
CA ASP A 343 -13.97 -14.96 6.73
C ASP A 343 -14.96 -14.08 5.93
N GLU A 344 -14.46 -13.10 5.18
CA GLU A 344 -15.28 -12.12 4.46
C GLU A 344 -15.32 -12.35 2.95
N TYR A 345 -14.21 -12.80 2.37
CA TYR A 345 -14.01 -12.81 0.91
C TYR A 345 -13.81 -14.20 0.30
N ASP A 346 -13.98 -15.30 1.04
CA ASP A 346 -13.75 -16.65 0.51
C ASP A 346 -14.66 -16.98 -0.68
N PHE A 347 -14.03 -17.52 -1.73
CA PHE A 347 -14.68 -18.05 -2.94
C PHE A 347 -13.81 -19.14 -3.58
N PRO A 348 -14.41 -20.09 -4.33
CA PRO A 348 -13.65 -21.11 -5.06
C PRO A 348 -12.71 -20.49 -6.09
N LEU A 349 -11.44 -20.93 -6.17
CA LEU A 349 -10.50 -20.40 -7.17
C LEU A 349 -10.96 -20.64 -8.62
N SER A 350 -11.79 -21.66 -8.86
CA SER A 350 -12.42 -21.90 -10.16
C SER A 350 -13.44 -20.82 -10.58
N ASP A 351 -13.90 -20.00 -9.65
CA ASP A 351 -14.80 -18.86 -9.89
C ASP A 351 -14.03 -17.51 -9.84
N TRP A 352 -12.70 -17.53 -9.75
CA TRP A 352 -11.89 -16.32 -9.67
C TRP A 352 -11.70 -15.65 -11.04
N ASP A 353 -11.88 -14.33 -11.07
CA ASP A 353 -11.64 -13.46 -12.22
C ASP A 353 -11.22 -12.07 -11.71
N THR A 354 -10.53 -11.29 -12.55
CA THR A 354 -10.14 -9.90 -12.26
C THR A 354 -10.81 -8.90 -13.20
N PRO A 355 -11.22 -7.72 -12.68
CA PRO A 355 -11.70 -6.64 -13.53
C PRO A 355 -10.56 -6.02 -14.34
N GLU A 356 -10.87 -5.41 -15.49
CA GLU A 356 -9.87 -4.67 -16.32
C GLU A 356 -9.21 -3.50 -15.57
N THR A 357 -9.91 -2.94 -14.56
CA THR A 357 -9.44 -1.84 -13.72
C THR A 357 -9.83 -2.08 -12.28
N LEU A 358 -8.88 -1.92 -11.36
CA LEU A 358 -9.15 -1.97 -9.93
C LEU A 358 -9.89 -0.71 -9.47
N ASN A 359 -10.83 -0.89 -8.55
CA ASN A 359 -11.45 0.18 -7.80
C ASN A 359 -11.61 -0.25 -6.33
N SER A 360 -11.90 0.72 -5.46
CA SER A 360 -12.05 0.50 -4.02
C SER A 360 -13.08 -0.58 -3.66
N ASP A 361 -14.11 -0.78 -4.48
CA ASP A 361 -15.17 -1.77 -4.24
C ASP A 361 -14.76 -3.22 -4.56
N THR A 362 -13.72 -3.42 -5.38
CA THR A 362 -13.29 -4.75 -5.85
C THR A 362 -11.89 -5.15 -5.41
N GLU A 363 -11.10 -4.20 -4.92
CA GLU A 363 -9.69 -4.38 -4.58
C GLU A 363 -9.46 -5.50 -3.57
N GLU A 364 -10.20 -5.53 -2.45
CA GLU A 364 -10.00 -6.55 -1.41
C GLU A 364 -10.36 -7.96 -1.91
N ARG A 365 -11.42 -8.09 -2.71
CA ARG A 365 -11.81 -9.38 -3.30
C ARG A 365 -10.77 -9.87 -4.30
N VAL A 366 -10.28 -9.00 -5.17
CA VAL A 366 -9.23 -9.35 -6.14
C VAL A 366 -7.96 -9.74 -5.39
N ASP A 367 -7.56 -8.95 -4.40
CA ASP A 367 -6.36 -9.20 -3.60
C ASP A 367 -6.46 -10.54 -2.87
N TYR A 368 -7.62 -10.87 -2.29
CA TYR A 368 -7.87 -12.17 -1.68
C TYR A 368 -7.65 -13.33 -2.68
N GLY A 369 -8.14 -13.20 -3.92
CA GLY A 369 -7.94 -14.21 -4.96
C GLY A 369 -6.45 -14.48 -5.23
N TYR A 370 -5.63 -13.43 -5.35
CA TYR A 370 -4.17 -13.57 -5.45
C TYR A 370 -3.59 -14.31 -4.24
N LYS A 371 -4.03 -13.98 -3.02
CA LYS A 371 -3.51 -14.62 -1.80
C LYS A 371 -3.94 -16.08 -1.67
N LYS A 372 -5.18 -16.42 -2.04
CA LYS A 372 -5.67 -17.81 -2.07
C LYS A 372 -4.93 -18.63 -3.14
N ALA A 373 -4.71 -18.07 -4.33
CA ALA A 373 -3.94 -18.71 -5.40
C ALA A 373 -2.49 -18.98 -4.99
N PHE A 374 -1.80 -17.99 -4.41
CA PHE A 374 -0.45 -18.18 -3.86
C PHE A 374 -0.43 -19.20 -2.71
N SER A 375 -1.41 -19.16 -1.79
CA SER A 375 -1.49 -20.12 -0.68
C SER A 375 -1.58 -21.56 -1.20
N LEU A 376 -2.38 -21.79 -2.25
CA LEU A 376 -2.49 -23.09 -2.93
C LEU A 376 -1.14 -23.52 -3.53
N THR A 377 -0.56 -22.68 -4.40
CA THR A 377 0.66 -23.04 -5.14
C THR A 377 1.88 -23.16 -4.22
N TYR A 378 1.98 -22.33 -3.18
CA TYR A 378 3.00 -22.45 -2.14
C TYR A 378 2.85 -23.73 -1.31
N THR A 379 1.62 -24.08 -0.89
CA THR A 379 1.36 -25.33 -0.16
C THR A 379 1.71 -26.55 -1.00
N LEU A 380 1.41 -26.49 -2.30
CA LEU A 380 1.78 -27.51 -3.26
C LEU A 380 3.31 -27.65 -3.35
N TYR A 381 4.03 -26.54 -3.57
CA TYR A 381 5.50 -26.49 -3.58
C TYR A 381 6.12 -27.12 -2.33
N GLU A 382 5.65 -26.76 -1.13
CA GLU A 382 6.16 -27.32 0.13
C GLU A 382 5.91 -28.84 0.26
N LYS A 383 4.84 -29.36 -0.35
CA LYS A 383 4.44 -30.77 -0.26
C LYS A 383 5.13 -31.68 -1.28
N ILE A 384 5.32 -31.20 -2.51
CA ILE A 384 5.82 -32.03 -3.62
C ILE A 384 7.24 -31.66 -4.05
N GLY A 385 7.71 -30.46 -3.69
CA GLY A 385 9.04 -29.95 -4.02
C GLY A 385 9.18 -29.50 -5.48
N VAL A 386 10.27 -28.78 -5.75
CA VAL A 386 10.53 -28.17 -7.06
C VAL A 386 10.69 -29.21 -8.19
N GLU A 387 11.28 -30.37 -7.92
CA GLU A 387 11.50 -31.41 -8.95
C GLU A 387 10.19 -31.97 -9.52
N ALA A 388 9.19 -32.18 -8.66
CA ALA A 388 7.86 -32.62 -9.08
C ALA A 388 7.12 -31.51 -9.85
N LEU A 389 7.25 -30.25 -9.40
CA LEU A 389 6.71 -29.10 -10.14
C LEU A 389 7.34 -28.94 -11.52
N GLN A 390 8.67 -29.10 -11.65
CA GLN A 390 9.34 -29.07 -12.95
C GLN A 390 8.82 -30.18 -13.87
N GLN A 391 8.50 -31.36 -13.34
CA GLN A 391 7.88 -32.42 -14.12
C GLN A 391 6.49 -32.00 -14.61
N ALA A 392 5.66 -31.48 -13.71
CA ALA A 392 4.34 -30.98 -14.08
C ALA A 392 4.39 -29.87 -15.13
N ASN A 393 5.32 -28.92 -14.98
CA ASN A 393 5.49 -27.81 -15.91
C ASN A 393 5.80 -28.29 -17.33
N ARG A 394 6.63 -29.33 -17.47
CA ARG A 394 6.87 -29.96 -18.78
C ARG A 394 5.59 -30.58 -19.33
N GLU A 395 4.82 -31.29 -18.51
CA GLU A 395 3.53 -31.87 -18.92
C GLU A 395 2.52 -30.79 -19.34
N PHE A 396 2.46 -29.65 -18.63
CA PHE A 396 1.62 -28.51 -19.01
C PHE A 396 2.00 -27.94 -20.37
N VAL A 397 3.29 -27.64 -20.59
CA VAL A 397 3.77 -27.04 -21.85
C VAL A 397 3.64 -27.99 -23.03
N GLU A 398 3.77 -29.31 -22.81
CA GLU A 398 3.59 -30.32 -23.85
C GLU A 398 2.11 -30.59 -24.20
N SER A 399 1.17 -30.13 -23.38
CA SER A 399 -0.26 -30.28 -23.64
C SER A 399 -0.69 -29.43 -24.83
N SER A 400 -1.40 -30.06 -25.78
CA SER A 400 -1.86 -29.40 -27.01
C SER A 400 -3.14 -28.55 -26.85
N GLY A 401 -3.72 -28.50 -25.65
CA GLY A 401 -4.98 -27.82 -25.33
C GLY A 401 -4.83 -26.76 -24.24
N GLY A 402 -5.94 -26.11 -23.88
CA GLY A 402 -6.03 -25.38 -22.60
C GLY A 402 -5.83 -26.34 -21.45
N ILE A 403 -5.16 -25.91 -20.38
CA ILE A 403 -5.08 -26.65 -19.13
C ILE A 403 -6.21 -26.16 -18.23
N ASP A 404 -7.24 -26.98 -18.04
CA ASP A 404 -8.31 -26.71 -17.10
C ASP A 404 -8.01 -27.28 -15.70
N ASN A 405 -8.91 -27.09 -14.73
CA ASN A 405 -8.74 -27.60 -13.37
C ASN A 405 -8.66 -29.14 -13.30
N THR A 406 -9.32 -29.85 -14.22
CA THR A 406 -9.27 -31.31 -14.30
C THR A 406 -7.91 -31.76 -14.81
N ASP A 407 -7.41 -31.15 -15.90
CA ASP A 407 -6.08 -31.43 -16.44
C ASP A 407 -5.00 -31.13 -15.39
N PHE A 408 -5.15 -30.02 -14.65
CA PHE A 408 -4.25 -29.65 -13.57
C PHE A 408 -4.18 -30.73 -12.48
N LEU A 409 -5.34 -31.17 -11.97
CA LEU A 409 -5.42 -32.22 -10.95
C LEU A 409 -4.82 -33.54 -11.44
N GLU A 410 -5.14 -33.95 -12.67
CA GLU A 410 -4.59 -35.19 -13.26
C GLU A 410 -3.07 -35.14 -13.38
N ILE A 411 -2.50 -34.02 -13.81
CA ILE A 411 -1.05 -33.83 -13.90
C ILE A 411 -0.42 -33.79 -12.50
N MET A 412 -1.02 -33.09 -11.52
CA MET A 412 -0.52 -33.08 -10.15
C MET A 412 -0.49 -34.49 -9.53
N ASP A 413 -1.54 -35.27 -9.72
CA ASP A 413 -1.62 -36.65 -9.25
C ASP A 413 -0.61 -37.57 -9.96
N SER A 414 -0.25 -37.25 -11.21
CA SER A 414 0.73 -38.02 -11.99
C SER A 414 2.16 -37.84 -11.46
N VAL A 415 2.50 -36.62 -11.03
CA VAL A 415 3.86 -36.25 -10.61
C VAL A 415 4.07 -36.32 -9.09
N SER A 416 2.99 -36.26 -8.31
CA SER A 416 3.05 -36.25 -6.85
C SER A 416 3.10 -37.66 -6.28
N SER A 417 3.92 -37.85 -5.25
CA SER A 417 3.83 -39.03 -4.36
C SER A 417 3.12 -38.71 -3.03
N SER A 418 2.73 -37.44 -2.85
CA SER A 418 2.04 -36.88 -1.69
C SER A 418 0.55 -36.71 -1.95
N ASP A 419 -0.23 -36.61 -0.88
CA ASP A 419 -1.66 -36.30 -0.93
C ASP A 419 -1.93 -34.87 -1.45
N THR A 420 -2.67 -34.81 -2.55
CA THR A 420 -3.08 -33.64 -3.34
C THR A 420 -4.57 -33.31 -3.17
N GLU A 421 -5.33 -34.03 -2.32
CA GLU A 421 -6.77 -33.79 -2.12
C GLU A 421 -7.09 -32.34 -1.66
N PHE A 422 -6.14 -31.68 -0.99
CA PHE A 422 -6.29 -30.28 -0.59
C PHE A 422 -6.45 -29.32 -1.77
N ILE A 423 -5.97 -29.67 -2.97
CA ILE A 423 -6.12 -28.83 -4.17
C ILE A 423 -7.60 -28.64 -4.49
N GLU A 424 -8.38 -29.73 -4.45
CA GLU A 424 -9.83 -29.66 -4.72
C GLU A 424 -10.57 -28.73 -3.75
N ASP A 425 -10.12 -28.66 -2.50
CA ASP A 425 -10.69 -27.75 -1.49
C ASP A 425 -10.51 -26.28 -1.88
N TYR A 426 -9.30 -25.89 -2.31
CA TYR A 426 -9.06 -24.52 -2.80
C TYR A 426 -9.81 -24.20 -4.10
N LEU A 427 -9.99 -25.20 -4.98
CA LEU A 427 -10.60 -24.99 -6.28
C LEU A 427 -12.12 -24.87 -6.23
N TYR A 428 -12.77 -25.61 -5.33
CA TYR A 428 -14.22 -25.81 -5.35
C TYR A 428 -14.96 -25.41 -4.06
N ASN A 429 -14.23 -25.13 -2.98
CA ASN A 429 -14.77 -24.57 -1.74
C ASN A 429 -14.16 -23.20 -1.47
#